data_AF-A0A142YEK2-F1
#
_entry.id   AF-A0A142YEK2-F1
#
_cell.length_a   1.000
_cell.length_b   1.000
_cell.length_c   1.000
_cell.angle_alpha   90.00
_cell.angle_beta   90.00
_cell.angle_gamma   90.00
#
_symmetry.space_group_name_H-M   'P 1'
#
loop_
_entity.id
_entity.type
_entity.pdbx_description
1 polymer ?
#
loop_
_entity_poly.entity_id
_entity_poly.type
_entity_poly.pdbx_seq_one_letter_code
_entity_poly.pdbx_strand_id
1 'polypeptide(L)'
;MRFHPVRITVRRTMIGVAILAVACAAALQGSGALERRARYQGWARQYRWKEAGLREQAAGFANCRAGHQDLDRDSDDCKACLQAWRNVLLKDEIRTPAQAVEALERTADVLSRRAERFERAAAWPWVEMPPASPAEYKVYQFVEQGHGPVMVGYFDAY
;
A
#
# COMPACT_ATOMS: atom_id res chain seq x y z
N MET A 1 57.66 -30.30 -27.65
CA MET A 1 56.30 -30.70 -28.07
C MET A 1 55.32 -29.61 -27.66
N ARG A 2 54.80 -28.83 -28.62
CA ARG A 2 53.93 -27.67 -28.37
C ARG A 2 52.46 -28.13 -28.29
N PHE A 3 51.98 -28.44 -27.08
CA PHE A 3 50.55 -28.54 -26.79
C PHE A 3 49.97 -27.12 -26.65
N HIS A 4 49.67 -26.46 -27.77
CA HIS A 4 49.09 -25.11 -27.80
C HIS A 4 47.65 -24.98 -28.34
N PRO A 5 47.11 -25.83 -29.23
CA PRO A 5 45.76 -25.60 -29.75
C PRO A 5 44.67 -25.94 -28.72
N VAL A 6 44.80 -27.07 -28.01
CA VAL A 6 43.77 -27.56 -27.05
C VAL A 6 43.55 -26.58 -25.89
N ARG A 7 44.61 -25.99 -25.33
CA ARG A 7 44.51 -25.01 -24.23
C ARG A 7 43.82 -23.71 -24.65
N ILE A 8 44.00 -23.27 -25.90
CA ILE A 8 43.34 -22.05 -26.41
C ILE A 8 41.85 -22.32 -26.66
N THR A 9 41.50 -23.50 -27.18
CA THR A 9 40.11 -23.90 -27.40
C THR A 9 39.35 -24.04 -26.06
N VAL A 10 39.95 -24.67 -25.06
CA VAL A 10 39.36 -24.80 -23.70
C VAL A 10 39.20 -23.44 -23.01
N ARG A 11 40.18 -22.53 -23.15
CA ARG A 11 40.09 -21.19 -22.57
C ARG A 11 39.00 -20.35 -23.25
N ARG A 12 38.86 -20.45 -24.57
CA ARG A 12 37.81 -19.77 -25.34
C ARG A 12 36.41 -20.32 -25.02
N THR A 13 36.26 -21.64 -24.86
CA THR A 13 34.99 -22.24 -24.46
C THR A 13 34.62 -21.86 -23.03
N MET A 14 35.56 -21.83 -22.08
CA MET A 14 35.29 -21.35 -20.71
C MET A 14 34.86 -19.88 -20.68
N ILE A 15 35.49 -19.01 -21.47
CA ILE A 15 35.07 -17.61 -21.60
C ILE A 15 33.66 -17.52 -22.19
N GLY A 16 33.36 -18.29 -23.24
CA GLY A 16 32.03 -18.33 -23.85
C GLY A 16 30.95 -18.79 -22.87
N VAL A 17 31.22 -19.83 -22.08
CA VAL A 17 30.31 -20.32 -21.02
C VAL A 17 30.13 -19.28 -19.93
N ALA A 18 31.20 -18.58 -19.51
CA ALA A 18 31.10 -17.52 -18.52
C ALA A 18 30.23 -16.36 -19.01
N ILE A 19 30.40 -15.93 -20.27
CA ILE A 19 29.56 -14.88 -20.89
C ILE A 19 28.10 -15.33 -20.94
N LEU A 20 27.83 -16.57 -21.37
CA LEU A 20 26.47 -17.11 -21.42
C LEU A 20 25.84 -17.18 -20.03
N ALA A 21 26.60 -17.60 -19.01
CA ALA A 21 26.15 -17.66 -17.63
C ALA A 21 25.79 -16.26 -17.08
N VAL A 22 26.62 -15.25 -17.36
CA VAL A 22 26.34 -13.85 -16.99
C VAL A 22 25.10 -13.34 -17.72
N ALA A 23 24.94 -13.65 -19.01
CA ALA A 23 23.78 -13.26 -19.80
C ALA A 23 22.48 -13.90 -19.27
N CYS A 24 22.50 -15.21 -18.96
CA CYS A 24 21.37 -15.90 -18.35
C CYS A 24 21.03 -15.34 -16.96
N ALA A 25 22.04 -15.07 -16.13
CA ALA A 25 21.84 -14.46 -14.81
C ALA A 25 21.20 -13.06 -14.93
N ALA A 26 21.68 -12.23 -15.86
CA ALA A 26 21.12 -10.92 -16.13
C ALA A 26 19.66 -11.00 -16.64
N ALA A 27 19.36 -11.96 -17.52
CA ALA A 27 18.00 -12.19 -18.02
C ALA A 27 17.03 -12.62 -16.90
N LEU A 28 17.45 -13.55 -16.03
CA LEU A 28 16.65 -14.01 -14.88
C LEU A 28 16.45 -12.91 -13.83
N GLN A 29 17.46 -12.08 -13.57
CA GLN A 29 17.32 -10.93 -12.67
C GLN A 29 16.40 -9.86 -13.27
N GLY A 30 16.49 -9.63 -14.58
CA GLY A 30 15.63 -8.69 -15.31
C GLY A 30 14.16 -9.09 -15.27
N SER A 31 13.83 -10.36 -15.50
CA SER A 31 12.44 -10.84 -15.41
C SER A 31 11.89 -10.75 -13.99
N GLY A 32 12.69 -11.13 -12.98
CA GLY A 32 12.30 -10.99 -11.57
C GLY A 32 12.10 -9.53 -11.15
N ALA A 33 12.88 -8.59 -11.70
CA ALA A 33 12.72 -7.17 -11.44
C ALA A 33 11.42 -6.60 -12.05
N LEU A 34 11.07 -7.02 -13.26
CA LEU A 34 9.80 -6.63 -13.90
C LEU A 34 8.58 -7.16 -13.13
N GLU A 35 8.63 -8.42 -12.70
CA GLU A 35 7.55 -9.00 -11.90
C GLU A 35 7.39 -8.28 -10.55
N ARG A 36 8.49 -8.03 -9.84
CA ARG A 36 8.47 -7.26 -8.58
C ARG A 36 7.93 -5.85 -8.80
N ARG A 37 8.37 -5.17 -9.86
CA ARG A 37 7.86 -3.84 -10.23
C ARG A 37 6.36 -3.85 -10.46
N ALA A 38 5.86 -4.77 -11.29
CA ALA A 38 4.43 -4.89 -11.57
C ALA A 38 3.62 -5.17 -10.29
N ARG A 39 4.13 -6.05 -9.42
CA ARG A 39 3.50 -6.38 -8.14
C ARG A 39 3.43 -5.16 -7.22
N TYR A 40 4.53 -4.44 -7.05
CA TYR A 40 4.57 -3.23 -6.23
C TYR A 40 3.67 -2.11 -6.79
N GLN A 41 3.64 -1.93 -8.12
CA GLN A 41 2.69 -1.00 -8.76
C GLN A 41 1.24 -1.40 -8.52
N GLY A 42 0.92 -2.69 -8.59
CA GLY A 42 -0.40 -3.22 -8.30
C GLY A 42 -0.84 -2.90 -6.87
N TRP A 43 0.04 -3.15 -5.89
CA TRP A 43 -0.22 -2.82 -4.49
C TRP A 43 -0.36 -1.31 -4.26
N ALA A 44 0.56 -0.49 -4.80
CA ALA A 44 0.47 0.96 -4.72
C ALA A 44 -0.89 1.48 -5.23
N ARG A 45 -1.31 1.03 -6.42
CA ARG A 45 -2.61 1.38 -7.00
C ARG A 45 -3.78 1.00 -6.10
N GLN A 46 -3.73 -0.19 -5.49
CA GLN A 46 -4.77 -0.63 -4.57
C GLN A 46 -4.86 0.28 -3.34
N TYR A 47 -3.72 0.66 -2.73
CA TYR A 47 -3.71 1.57 -1.58
C TYR A 47 -4.20 2.97 -1.95
N ARG A 48 -3.79 3.53 -3.11
CA ARG A 48 -4.29 4.82 -3.62
C ARG A 48 -5.81 4.81 -3.84
N TRP A 49 -6.35 3.72 -4.38
CA TRP A 49 -7.79 3.59 -4.58
C TRP A 49 -8.54 3.61 -3.25
N LYS A 50 -8.05 2.89 -2.23
CA LYS A 50 -8.64 2.88 -0.89
C LYS A 50 -8.47 4.23 -0.17
N GLU A 51 -7.31 4.88 -0.30
CA GLU A 51 -7.08 6.24 0.19
C GLU A 51 -8.14 7.20 -0.38
N ALA A 52 -8.34 7.19 -1.69
CA ALA A 52 -9.32 8.05 -2.35
C ALA A 52 -10.74 7.79 -1.84
N GLY A 53 -11.14 6.52 -1.68
CA GLY A 53 -12.45 6.16 -1.14
C GLY A 53 -12.67 6.64 0.31
N LEU A 54 -11.64 6.54 1.16
CA LEU A 54 -11.73 7.06 2.54
C LEU A 54 -11.84 8.58 2.58
N ARG A 55 -11.09 9.30 1.72
CA ARG A 55 -11.17 10.76 1.60
C ARG A 55 -12.54 11.21 1.08
N GLU A 56 -13.12 10.48 0.12
CA GLU A 56 -14.47 10.74 -0.38
C GLU A 56 -15.52 10.55 0.72
N GLN A 57 -15.42 9.48 1.51
CA GLN A 57 -16.29 9.25 2.67
C GLN A 57 -16.13 10.34 3.73
N ALA A 58 -14.90 10.76 4.03
CA ALA A 58 -14.63 11.85 4.95
C ALA A 58 -15.28 13.17 4.48
N ALA A 59 -15.22 13.47 3.18
CA ALA A 59 -15.90 14.64 2.61
C ALA A 59 -17.43 14.58 2.80
N GLY A 60 -18.02 13.38 2.74
CA GLY A 60 -19.43 13.15 3.08
C GLY A 60 -19.77 13.59 4.50
N PHE A 61 -18.92 13.27 5.48
CA PHE A 61 -19.09 13.74 6.86
C PHE A 61 -18.72 15.20 7.08
N ALA A 62 -17.75 15.74 6.34
CA ALA A 62 -17.34 17.14 6.47
C ALA A 62 -18.48 18.11 6.15
N ASN A 63 -19.30 17.78 5.14
CA ASN A 63 -20.51 18.53 4.80
C ASN A 63 -21.54 18.52 5.96
N CYS A 64 -21.65 17.40 6.68
CA CYS A 64 -22.49 17.29 7.87
C CYS A 64 -21.91 18.06 9.07
N ARG A 65 -20.61 17.95 9.31
CA ARG A 65 -19.90 18.57 10.44
C ARG A 65 -20.16 20.08 10.51
N ALA A 66 -20.24 20.77 9.37
CA ALA A 66 -20.44 22.21 9.33
C ALA A 66 -21.74 22.70 9.99
N GLY A 67 -22.76 21.85 10.14
CA GLY A 67 -24.02 22.20 10.83
C GLY A 67 -24.46 21.23 11.92
N HIS A 68 -23.82 20.07 12.04
CA HIS A 68 -24.27 18.93 12.85
C HIS A 68 -23.09 18.29 13.61
N GLN A 69 -22.14 19.10 14.09
CA GLN A 69 -20.89 18.63 14.69
C GLN A 69 -21.10 17.65 15.86
N ASP A 70 -22.14 17.88 16.67
CA ASP A 70 -22.47 17.08 17.86
C ASP A 70 -23.61 16.09 17.60
N LEU A 71 -24.02 15.93 16.34
CA LEU A 71 -25.04 14.95 15.99
C LEU A 71 -24.50 13.54 16.21
N ASP A 72 -25.21 12.80 17.03
CA ASP A 72 -24.87 11.43 17.33
C ASP A 72 -25.16 10.49 16.13
N ARG A 73 -24.35 9.45 15.97
CA ARG A 73 -24.44 8.43 14.91
C ARG A 73 -25.83 7.81 14.77
N ASP A 74 -26.55 7.63 15.87
CA ASP A 74 -27.87 7.00 15.88
C ASP A 74 -29.02 7.99 15.66
N SER A 75 -28.72 9.30 15.54
CA SER A 75 -29.72 10.31 15.23
C SER A 75 -30.23 10.17 13.79
N ASP A 76 -31.55 10.29 13.64
CA ASP A 76 -32.26 10.33 12.36
C ASP A 76 -32.58 11.76 11.90
N ASP A 77 -32.13 12.78 12.64
CA ASP A 77 -32.46 14.20 12.39
C ASP A 77 -31.88 14.71 11.05
N CYS A 78 -30.84 14.07 10.52
CA CYS A 78 -30.24 14.44 9.24
C CYS A 78 -30.05 13.23 8.32
N LYS A 79 -30.87 13.16 7.27
CA LYS A 79 -30.80 12.11 6.23
C LYS A 79 -29.45 12.04 5.54
N ALA A 80 -28.77 13.16 5.33
CA ALA A 80 -27.45 13.19 4.71
C ALA A 80 -26.40 12.54 5.62
N CYS A 81 -26.43 12.81 6.93
CA CYS A 81 -25.51 12.19 7.87
C CYS A 81 -25.82 10.71 8.06
N LEU A 82 -27.10 10.33 8.13
CA LEU A 82 -27.54 8.93 8.15
C LEU A 82 -27.01 8.16 6.92
N GLN A 83 -27.06 8.76 5.73
CA GLN A 83 -26.52 8.14 4.52
C GLN A 83 -24.99 8.02 4.58
N ALA A 84 -24.29 9.04 5.08
CA ALA A 84 -22.84 8.97 5.28
C ALA A 84 -22.46 7.83 6.23
N TRP A 85 -23.15 7.69 7.38
CA TRP A 85 -22.95 6.60 8.33
C TRP A 85 -23.23 5.20 7.75
N ARG A 86 -24.15 5.08 6.79
CA ARG A 86 -24.43 3.81 6.10
C ARG A 86 -23.39 3.44 5.05
N ASN A 87 -22.71 4.44 4.48
CA ASN A 87 -21.73 4.25 3.41
C ASN A 87 -20.34 3.84 3.93
N VAL A 88 -20.12 3.83 5.25
CA VAL A 88 -18.84 3.49 5.85
C VAL A 88 -19.02 2.66 7.12
N LEU A 89 -18.11 1.71 7.34
CA LEU A 89 -18.05 0.95 8.59
C LEU A 89 -17.08 1.66 9.54
N LEU A 90 -17.66 2.37 10.50
CA LEU A 90 -16.95 3.06 11.59
C LEU A 90 -17.16 2.34 12.91
N LYS A 91 -16.24 2.57 13.84
CA LYS A 91 -16.31 1.91 15.15
C LYS A 91 -17.43 2.51 15.98
N ASP A 92 -17.97 1.72 16.89
CA ASP A 92 -19.11 2.16 17.71
C ASP A 92 -18.74 3.30 18.66
N GLU A 93 -17.44 3.42 18.98
CA GLU A 93 -16.86 4.52 19.73
C GLU A 93 -16.82 5.84 18.93
N ILE A 94 -16.88 5.79 17.60
CA ILE A 94 -17.02 6.99 16.76
C ILE A 94 -18.50 7.33 16.66
N ARG A 95 -18.87 8.39 17.39
CA ARG A 95 -20.26 8.82 17.54
C ARG A 95 -20.59 10.09 16.77
N THR A 96 -19.62 10.92 16.44
CA THR A 96 -19.89 12.22 15.79
C THR A 96 -19.29 12.34 14.38
N PRO A 97 -19.86 13.18 13.49
CA PRO A 97 -19.27 13.46 12.18
C PRO A 97 -17.83 13.99 12.28
N ALA A 98 -17.50 14.78 13.29
CA ALA A 98 -16.14 15.28 13.48
C ALA A 98 -15.14 14.14 13.78
N GLN A 99 -15.51 13.21 14.66
CA GLN A 99 -14.70 12.02 14.94
C GLN A 99 -14.58 11.12 13.70
N ALA A 100 -15.65 11.00 12.91
CA ALA A 100 -15.65 10.22 11.68
C ALA A 100 -14.67 10.80 10.65
N VAL A 101 -14.73 12.10 10.38
CA VAL A 101 -13.79 12.79 9.47
C VAL A 101 -12.35 12.53 9.92
N GLU A 102 -12.04 12.78 11.20
CA GLU A 102 -10.69 12.60 11.71
C GLU A 102 -10.18 11.16 11.56
N ALA A 103 -11.00 10.17 11.92
CA ALA A 103 -10.64 8.76 11.80
C ALA A 103 -10.36 8.35 10.34
N LEU A 104 -11.21 8.81 9.41
CA LEU A 104 -11.10 8.51 7.99
C LEU A 104 -9.87 9.17 7.36
N GLU A 105 -9.63 10.45 7.64
CA GLU A 105 -8.47 11.17 7.13
C GLU A 105 -7.15 10.60 7.66
N ARG A 106 -7.06 10.34 8.97
CA ARG A 106 -5.86 9.70 9.56
C ARG A 106 -5.60 8.33 8.93
N THR A 107 -6.65 7.55 8.66
CA THR A 107 -6.52 6.24 8.02
C THR A 107 -6.09 6.36 6.55
N ALA A 108 -6.67 7.33 5.82
CA ALA A 108 -6.28 7.63 4.44
C ALA A 108 -4.79 8.01 4.32
N ASP A 109 -4.29 8.83 5.24
CA ASP A 109 -2.88 9.23 5.25
C ASP A 109 -1.93 8.06 5.47
N VAL A 110 -2.30 7.05 6.27
CA VAL A 110 -1.50 5.83 6.40
C VAL A 110 -1.46 5.05 5.10
N LEU A 111 -2.59 4.92 4.40
CA LEU A 111 -2.63 4.26 3.09
C LEU A 111 -1.83 5.03 2.05
N SER A 112 -1.84 6.36 2.10
CA SER A 112 -1.03 7.23 1.25
C SER A 112 0.46 6.94 1.43
N ARG A 113 0.97 6.96 2.68
CA ARG A 113 2.37 6.63 2.98
C ARG A 113 2.75 5.22 2.54
N ARG A 114 1.83 4.26 2.70
CA ARG A 114 2.04 2.87 2.29
C ARG A 114 2.07 2.74 0.76
N ALA A 115 1.22 3.46 0.04
CA ALA A 115 1.26 3.54 -1.42
C ALA A 115 2.60 4.10 -1.89
N GLU A 116 3.05 5.23 -1.35
CA GLU A 116 4.34 5.85 -1.68
C GLU A 116 5.53 4.91 -1.48
N ARG A 117 5.48 4.09 -0.44
CA ARG A 117 6.50 3.08 -0.18
C ARG A 117 6.55 2.03 -1.29
N PHE A 118 5.39 1.54 -1.72
CA PHE A 118 5.31 0.60 -2.84
C PHE A 118 5.66 1.26 -4.19
N GLU A 119 5.33 2.54 -4.39
CA GLU A 119 5.77 3.32 -5.55
C GLU A 119 7.30 3.43 -5.60
N ARG A 120 7.94 3.70 -4.45
CA ARG A 120 9.40 3.70 -4.33
C ARG A 120 10.01 2.33 -4.57
N ALA A 121 9.43 1.26 -4.02
CA ALA A 121 9.88 -0.11 -4.27
C ALA A 121 9.71 -0.53 -5.74
N ALA A 122 8.65 -0.07 -6.40
CA ALA A 122 8.44 -0.28 -7.83
C ALA A 122 9.46 0.44 -8.71
N ALA A 123 9.94 1.61 -8.27
CA ALA A 123 11.00 2.35 -8.97
C ALA A 123 12.37 1.66 -8.85
N TRP A 124 12.60 0.93 -7.75
CA TRP A 124 13.86 0.24 -7.45
C TRP A 124 13.64 -1.25 -7.10
N PRO A 125 13.13 -2.07 -8.04
CA PRO A 125 12.68 -3.44 -7.74
C PRO A 125 13.81 -4.43 -7.43
N TRP A 126 15.08 -4.03 -7.56
CA TRP A 126 16.24 -4.82 -7.15
C TRP A 126 16.69 -4.54 -5.71
N VAL A 127 16.14 -3.50 -5.07
CA VAL A 127 16.39 -3.19 -3.67
C VAL A 127 15.31 -3.87 -2.83
N GLU A 128 15.71 -4.55 -1.77
CA GLU A 128 14.77 -5.14 -0.82
C GLU A 128 13.93 -4.04 -0.19
N MET A 129 12.60 -4.20 -0.24
CA MET A 129 11.71 -3.27 0.44
C MET A 129 11.95 -3.41 1.95
N PRO A 130 12.09 -2.30 2.70
CA PRO A 130 12.19 -2.39 4.16
C PRO A 130 11.00 -3.17 4.73
N PRO A 131 11.08 -3.75 5.93
CA PRO A 131 9.96 -4.43 6.57
C PRO A 131 8.89 -3.42 7.01
N ALA A 132 7.60 -3.78 6.87
CA ALA A 132 6.51 -2.94 7.37
C ALA A 132 6.59 -2.81 8.90
N SER A 133 6.37 -1.61 9.42
CA SER A 133 6.24 -1.40 10.86
C SER A 133 4.97 -2.11 11.38
N PRO A 134 4.91 -2.43 12.69
CA PRO A 134 3.72 -3.03 13.29
C PRO A 134 2.43 -2.23 13.04
N ALA A 135 2.51 -0.89 13.03
CA ALA A 135 1.38 -0.01 12.76
C ALA A 135 0.89 -0.13 11.31
N GLU A 136 1.81 -0.12 10.34
CA GLU A 136 1.47 -0.33 8.93
C GLU A 136 0.87 -1.72 8.71
N TYR A 137 1.35 -2.74 9.42
CA TYR A 137 0.81 -4.11 9.35
C TYR A 137 -0.60 -4.20 9.95
N LYS A 138 -0.88 -3.52 11.06
CA LYS A 138 -2.23 -3.42 11.61
C LYS A 138 -3.19 -2.73 10.64
N VAL A 139 -2.81 -1.58 10.07
CA VAL A 139 -3.65 -0.89 9.06
C VAL A 139 -3.88 -1.75 7.83
N TYR A 140 -2.87 -2.51 7.41
CA TYR A 140 -3.02 -3.51 6.35
C TYR A 140 -4.05 -4.59 6.69
N GLN A 141 -3.98 -5.18 7.89
CA GLN A 141 -4.99 -6.16 8.34
C GLN A 141 -6.40 -5.55 8.35
N PHE A 142 -6.56 -4.32 8.83
CA PHE A 142 -7.86 -3.65 8.88
C PHE A 142 -8.43 -3.34 7.50
N VAL A 143 -7.59 -2.80 6.61
CA VAL A 143 -8.03 -2.27 5.31
C VAL A 143 -8.10 -3.35 4.23
N GLU A 144 -7.30 -4.42 4.32
CA GLU A 144 -7.31 -5.50 3.32
C GLU A 144 -8.27 -6.64 3.66
N GLN A 145 -8.51 -6.94 4.94
CA GLN A 145 -9.43 -8.02 5.31
C GLN A 145 -10.90 -7.59 5.37
N GLY A 146 -11.24 -6.29 5.21
CA GLY A 146 -12.64 -5.83 5.20
C GLY A 146 -13.40 -6.08 6.51
N HIS A 147 -12.71 -6.44 7.59
CA HIS A 147 -13.30 -6.99 8.81
C HIS A 147 -13.35 -6.01 9.98
N GLY A 148 -12.96 -4.76 9.82
CA GLY A 148 -12.78 -3.87 10.97
C GLY A 148 -13.21 -2.44 10.73
N PRO A 149 -14.09 -1.89 11.58
CA PRO A 149 -14.43 -0.48 11.56
C PRO A 149 -13.23 0.47 11.76
N VAL A 150 -13.23 1.61 11.07
CA VAL A 150 -12.22 2.70 11.21
C VAL A 150 -12.32 3.31 12.63
N MET A 151 -11.20 3.67 13.29
CA MET A 151 -11.16 4.25 14.65
C MET A 151 -10.44 5.61 14.73
N VAL A 152 -10.87 6.46 15.67
CA VAL A 152 -10.07 7.55 16.25
C VAL A 152 -9.05 6.94 17.24
N GLY A 153 -7.79 7.37 17.19
CA GLY A 153 -6.79 7.04 18.21
C GLY A 153 -5.98 5.75 18.04
N TYR A 154 -6.12 5.01 16.93
CA TYR A 154 -5.19 3.90 16.61
C TYR A 154 -3.72 4.34 16.52
N PHE A 155 -3.49 5.64 16.38
CA PHE A 155 -2.22 6.25 16.04
C PHE A 155 -1.70 7.19 17.13
N ASP A 156 -2.40 7.31 18.27
CA ASP A 156 -1.98 8.22 19.37
C ASP A 156 -0.87 7.62 20.24
N ALA A 157 -0.47 6.36 20.01
CA ALA A 157 0.62 5.70 20.74
C ALA A 157 2.01 5.87 20.09
N TYR A 158 2.14 6.70 19.04
CA TYR A 158 3.41 6.94 18.34
C TYR A 158 3.54 8.38 17.83
#